data_AF-A0A1Q8QRC6-F1
#
_entry.id   AF-A0A1Q8QRC6-F1
#
_cell.length_a   1.000
_cell.length_b   1.000
_cell.length_c   1.000
_cell.angle_alpha   90.00
_cell.angle_beta   90.00
_cell.angle_gamma   90.00
#
_symmetry.space_group_name_H-M   'P 1'
#
loop_
_entity.id
_entity.type
_entity.pdbx_description
1 polymer ?
#
loop_
_entity_poly.entity_id
_entity_poly.type
_entity_poly.pdbx_seq_one_letter_code
_entity_poly.pdbx_strand_id
1 'polypeptide(L)'
;MEKAEESGKKIVLFAFRGDVSCFVHVLLNAINYREKGYEAKVVLEGEATKLVAVLAKTDNPMHALFEKTKALGLFAGVCRACSHVLGSQEACVAEGMTLLDDMHGHPGMARYSEEGFTILIF
;
A
#
# COMPACT_ATOMS: atom_id res chain seq x y z
N MET A 1 28.38 20.41 -14.66
CA MET A 1 27.95 20.23 -13.25
C MET A 1 26.50 19.77 -13.29
N GLU A 2 26.27 18.47 -13.41
CA GLU A 2 24.94 17.89 -13.16
C GLU A 2 24.68 17.97 -11.66
N LYS A 3 23.58 18.60 -11.28
CA LYS A 3 23.08 18.51 -9.91
C LYS A 3 22.61 17.06 -9.74
N ALA A 4 23.35 16.27 -8.95
CA ALA A 4 22.83 15.01 -8.43
C ALA A 4 21.53 15.33 -7.69
N GLU A 5 20.43 14.77 -8.20
CA GLU A 5 19.10 14.84 -7.62
C GLU A 5 19.21 14.31 -6.18
N GLU A 6 18.75 15.09 -5.20
CA GLU A 6 18.81 14.73 -3.79
C GLU A 6 17.92 13.49 -3.59
N SER A 7 18.53 12.31 -3.61
CA SER A 7 17.83 11.02 -3.58
C SER A 7 17.17 10.85 -2.22
N GLY A 8 15.96 11.37 -2.07
CA GLY A 8 15.12 11.18 -0.90
C GLY A 8 15.02 9.70 -0.58
N LYS A 9 15.08 9.36 0.72
CA LYS A 9 15.00 7.97 1.16
C LYS A 9 13.67 7.37 0.71
N LYS A 10 13.71 6.16 0.15
CA LYS A 10 12.53 5.46 -0.37
C LYS A 10 12.14 4.27 0.50
N ILE A 11 10.85 4.09 0.73
CA ILE A 11 10.30 3.04 1.59
C ILE A 11 9.02 2.46 0.99
N VAL A 12 8.90 1.14 0.95
CA VAL A 12 7.67 0.46 0.57
C VAL A 12 7.27 -0.50 1.68
N LEU A 13 6.01 -0.39 2.10
CA LEU A 13 5.41 -1.21 3.13
C LEU A 13 4.50 -2.23 2.46
N PHE A 14 4.84 -3.51 2.57
CA PHE A 14 3.99 -4.61 2.13
C PHE A 14 3.15 -5.09 3.31
N ALA A 15 1.83 -4.96 3.19
CA ALA A 15 0.88 -5.46 4.18
C ALA A 15 0.29 -6.78 3.71
N PHE A 16 0.48 -7.85 4.48
CA PHE A 16 -0.08 -9.17 4.21
C PHE A 16 -1.23 -9.53 5.16
N ARG A 17 -1.18 -9.01 6.39
CA ARG A 17 -2.10 -9.40 7.47
C ARG A 17 -3.49 -8.79 7.33
N GLY A 18 -4.50 -9.61 7.66
CA GLY A 18 -5.92 -9.21 7.71
C GLY A 18 -6.36 -8.55 9.03
N ASP A 19 -5.44 -8.31 9.97
CA ASP A 19 -5.78 -7.65 11.24
C ASP A 19 -5.88 -6.13 11.03
N VAL A 20 -7.04 -5.54 11.32
CA VAL A 20 -7.24 -4.07 11.23
C VAL A 20 -6.21 -3.30 12.04
N SER A 21 -5.85 -3.79 13.23
CA SER A 21 -4.85 -3.14 14.09
C SER A 21 -3.47 -3.08 13.42
N CYS A 22 -3.03 -4.17 12.79
CA CYS A 22 -1.77 -4.19 12.04
C CYS A 22 -1.82 -3.23 10.85
N PHE A 23 -2.92 -3.29 10.08
CA PHE A 23 -3.07 -2.48 8.88
C PHE A 23 -3.09 -0.97 9.18
N VAL A 24 -3.76 -0.55 10.26
CA VAL A 24 -3.73 0.84 10.73
C VAL A 24 -2.31 1.34 10.97
N HIS A 25 -1.44 0.52 11.56
CA HIS A 25 -0.05 0.91 11.79
C HIS A 25 0.75 1.02 10.49
N VAL A 26 0.44 0.20 9.47
CA VAL A 26 1.03 0.37 8.13
C VAL A 26 0.66 1.73 7.55
N LEU A 27 -0.63 2.11 7.61
CA LEU A 27 -1.10 3.41 7.09
C LEU A 27 -0.45 4.59 7.84
N LEU A 28 -0.42 4.53 9.18
CA LEU A 28 0.20 5.56 10.01
C LEU A 28 1.69 5.72 9.71
N ASN A 29 2.43 4.62 9.55
CA ASN A 29 3.86 4.68 9.23
C ASN A 29 4.10 5.19 7.81
N ALA A 30 3.29 4.80 6.82
CA ALA A 30 3.40 5.32 5.47
C ALA A 30 3.19 6.85 5.41
N ILE A 31 2.19 7.36 6.15
CA ILE A 31 1.96 8.79 6.29
C ILE A 31 3.14 9.46 7.00
N ASN A 32 3.64 8.88 8.09
CA ASN A 32 4.77 9.43 8.83
C ASN A 32 6.04 9.55 7.96
N TYR A 33 6.37 8.50 7.20
CA TYR A 33 7.49 8.53 6.27
C TYR A 33 7.35 9.65 5.24
N ARG A 34 6.17 9.80 4.64
CA ARG A 34 5.88 10.92 3.73
C ARG A 34 6.06 12.27 4.40
N GLU A 35 5.53 12.46 5.60
CA GLU A 35 5.67 13.70 6.39
C GLU A 35 7.14 14.02 6.74
N LYS A 36 8.02 13.01 6.72
CA LYS A 36 9.48 13.14 6.89
C LYS A 36 10.25 13.29 5.57
N GLY A 37 9.56 13.45 4.44
CA GLY A 37 10.17 13.68 3.13
C GLY A 37 10.64 12.40 2.41
N TYR A 38 10.19 11.23 2.85
CA TYR A 38 10.49 9.98 2.17
C TYR A 38 9.52 9.77 1.01
N GLU A 39 9.99 9.10 -0.04
CA GLU A 39 9.09 8.47 -1.00
C GLU A 39 8.51 7.20 -0.36
N ALA A 40 7.24 7.25 0.04
CA ALA A 40 6.56 6.15 0.72
C ALA A 40 5.49 5.51 -0.16
N LYS A 41 5.46 4.17 -0.17
CA LYS A 41 4.47 3.36 -0.89
C LYS A 41 3.89 2.26 0.02
N VAL A 42 2.64 1.89 -0.22
CA VAL A 42 1.97 0.75 0.42
C VAL A 42 1.49 -0.22 -0.65
N VAL A 43 1.84 -1.49 -0.50
CA VAL A 43 1.37 -2.60 -1.34
C VAL A 43 0.52 -3.53 -0.48
N LEU A 44 -0.69 -3.86 -0.94
CA LEU A 44 -1.56 -4.80 -0.25
C LEU A 44 -1.47 -6.18 -0.87
N GLU A 45 -1.13 -7.15 -0.05
CA GLU A 45 -1.05 -8.56 -0.41
C GLU A 45 -1.88 -9.40 0.58
N GLY A 46 -2.11 -10.66 0.24
CA GLY A 46 -2.79 -11.61 1.14
C GLY A 46 -4.12 -11.09 1.71
N GLU A 47 -4.32 -11.34 3.00
CA GLU A 47 -5.56 -11.00 3.72
C GLU A 47 -5.75 -9.48 3.86
N ALA A 48 -4.69 -8.67 3.77
CA ALA A 48 -4.80 -7.21 3.82
C ALA A 48 -5.66 -6.64 2.68
N THR A 49 -5.75 -7.35 1.54
CA THR A 49 -6.62 -6.93 0.43
C THR A 49 -8.10 -6.82 0.83
N LYS A 50 -8.57 -7.64 1.78
CA LYS A 50 -9.96 -7.57 2.28
C LYS A 50 -10.23 -6.31 3.10
N LEU A 51 -9.20 -5.72 3.69
CA LEU A 51 -9.33 -4.57 4.58
C LEU A 51 -9.73 -3.29 3.84
N VAL A 52 -9.55 -3.22 2.52
CA VAL A 52 -10.03 -2.11 1.69
C VAL A 52 -11.55 -1.93 1.87
N ALA A 53 -12.33 -3.00 1.70
CA ALA A 53 -13.79 -2.96 1.88
C ALA A 53 -14.22 -2.64 3.33
N VAL A 54 -13.38 -2.97 4.31
CA VAL A 54 -13.66 -2.73 5.73
C VAL A 54 -13.46 -1.27 6.08
N LEU A 55 -12.34 -0.67 5.66
CA LEU A 55 -11.99 0.72 5.99
C LEU A 55 -12.67 1.75 5.08
N ALA A 56 -13.13 1.34 3.89
CA ALA A 56 -13.91 2.20 2.99
C ALA A 56 -15.29 2.59 3.56
N LYS A 57 -15.84 1.85 4.52
CA LYS A 57 -17.14 2.17 5.11
C LYS A 57 -17.07 3.46 5.93
N THR A 58 -17.97 4.40 5.67
CA THR A 58 -17.98 5.72 6.32
C THR A 58 -18.26 5.67 7.83
N ASP A 59 -18.84 4.58 8.33
CA ASP A 59 -19.07 4.33 9.75
C ASP A 59 -17.88 3.63 10.45
N ASN A 60 -16.85 3.24 9.69
CA ASN A 60 -15.63 2.69 10.26
C ASN A 60 -14.82 3.80 10.94
N PRO A 61 -14.39 3.64 12.21
CA PRO A 61 -13.56 4.63 12.90
C PRO A 61 -12.27 5.00 12.16
N MET A 62 -11.71 4.08 11.37
CA MET A 62 -10.46 4.27 10.61
C MET A 62 -10.69 4.78 9.19
N HIS A 63 -11.93 5.08 8.80
CA HIS A 63 -12.27 5.57 7.47
C HIS A 63 -11.47 6.82 7.08
N ALA A 64 -11.43 7.82 7.97
CA ALA A 64 -10.70 9.06 7.71
C ALA A 64 -9.19 8.84 7.49
N LEU A 65 -8.59 7.86 8.17
CA LEU A 65 -7.18 7.50 7.97
C LEU A 65 -6.96 6.84 6.61
N PHE A 66 -7.87 5.96 6.21
CA PHE A 66 -7.83 5.31 4.90
C PHE A 66 -7.98 6.33 3.76
N GLU A 67 -8.97 7.23 3.85
CA GLU A 67 -9.16 8.31 2.88
C GLU A 67 -7.95 9.25 2.83
N LYS A 68 -7.39 9.65 3.98
CA LYS A 68 -6.15 10.44 4.02
C LYS A 68 -5.01 9.71 3.28
N THR A 69 -4.87 8.41 3.48
CA THR A 69 -3.81 7.61 2.84
C THR A 69 -4.00 7.56 1.32
N LYS A 70 -5.24 7.37 0.84
CA LYS A 70 -5.58 7.44 -0.59
C LYS A 70 -5.29 8.82 -1.18
N ALA A 71 -5.76 9.89 -0.52
CA ALA A 71 -5.58 11.26 -0.98
C ALA A 71 -4.10 11.68 -1.07
N LEU A 72 -3.23 11.09 -0.25
CA LEU A 72 -1.79 11.30 -0.32
C LEU A 72 -1.09 10.47 -1.43
N GLY A 73 -1.82 9.61 -2.14
CA GLY A 73 -1.26 8.77 -3.22
C GLY A 73 -0.27 7.72 -2.71
N LEU A 74 -0.46 7.23 -1.47
CA LEU A 74 0.47 6.31 -0.82
C LEU A 74 0.29 4.85 -1.25
N PHE A 75 -0.92 4.44 -1.66
CA PHE A 75 -1.12 3.09 -2.19
C PHE A 75 -0.47 2.94 -3.57
N ALA A 76 0.50 2.04 -3.68
CA ALA A 76 1.01 1.61 -4.97
C ALA A 76 0.01 0.67 -5.68
N GLY A 77 -0.77 -0.10 -4.90
CA GLY A 77 -1.83 -0.95 -5.40
C GLY A 77 -2.07 -2.17 -4.52
N VAL A 78 -2.89 -3.09 -5.05
CA VAL A 78 -3.27 -4.34 -4.39
C VAL A 78 -2.93 -5.52 -5.28
N CYS A 79 -2.58 -6.64 -4.68
CA CYS A 79 -2.30 -7.88 -5.39
C CYS A 79 -3.54 -8.39 -6.13
N ARG A 80 -3.43 -8.56 -7.45
CA ARG A 80 -4.50 -9.09 -8.31
C ARG A 80 -4.89 -10.50 -7.87
N ALA A 81 -3.93 -11.43 -7.81
CA ALA A 81 -4.21 -12.83 -7.50
C ALA A 81 -4.80 -13.00 -6.08
N CYS A 82 -4.23 -12.35 -5.06
CA CYS A 82 -4.76 -12.43 -3.70
C CYS A 82 -6.19 -11.86 -3.63
N SER A 83 -6.43 -10.67 -4.17
CA SER A 83 -7.76 -10.05 -4.09
C SER A 83 -8.83 -10.83 -4.87
N HIS A 84 -8.45 -11.48 -5.97
CA HIS A 84 -9.32 -12.38 -6.71
C HIS A 84 -9.71 -13.62 -5.88
N VAL A 85 -8.72 -14.38 -5.39
CA VAL A 85 -8.95 -15.61 -4.61
C VAL A 85 -9.71 -15.33 -3.32
N LEU A 86 -9.47 -14.17 -2.72
CA LEU A 86 -10.06 -13.76 -1.44
C LEU A 86 -11.38 -13.00 -1.57
N GLY A 87 -11.87 -12.78 -2.80
CA GLY A 87 -13.16 -12.14 -3.07
C GLY A 87 -13.21 -10.64 -2.75
N SER A 88 -12.07 -9.95 -2.71
CA SER A 88 -11.96 -8.52 -2.39
C SER A 88 -11.68 -7.63 -3.61
N GLN A 89 -11.44 -8.20 -4.79
CA GLN A 89 -10.98 -7.47 -5.97
C GLN A 89 -11.94 -6.35 -6.41
N GLU A 90 -13.24 -6.63 -6.47
CA GLU A 90 -14.25 -5.63 -6.90
C GLU A 90 -14.27 -4.42 -5.96
N ALA A 91 -14.23 -4.67 -4.65
CA ALA A 91 -14.16 -3.60 -3.66
C ALA A 91 -12.87 -2.79 -3.78
N CYS A 92 -11.73 -3.43 -4.06
CA CYS A 92 -10.48 -2.72 -4.28
C CYS A 92 -10.54 -1.81 -5.51
N VAL A 93 -11.09 -2.30 -6.62
CA VAL A 93 -11.26 -1.52 -7.86
C VAL A 93 -12.25 -0.37 -7.65
N ALA A 94 -13.35 -0.60 -6.93
CA ALA A 94 -14.33 0.44 -6.60
C ALA A 94 -13.71 1.58 -5.78
N GLU A 95 -12.74 1.26 -4.91
CA GLU A 95 -11.96 2.22 -4.14
C GLU A 95 -10.78 2.85 -4.93
N GLY A 96 -10.70 2.59 -6.23
CA GLY A 96 -9.70 3.18 -7.14
C GLY A 96 -8.30 2.55 -7.02
N MET A 97 -8.18 1.35 -6.44
CA MET A 97 -6.88 0.69 -6.30
C MET A 97 -6.39 0.09 -7.62
N THR A 98 -5.12 0.32 -7.93
CA THR A 98 -4.42 -0.39 -9.01
C THR A 98 -4.26 -1.86 -8.67
N LEU A 99 -4.62 -2.76 -9.58
CA LEU A 99 -4.31 -4.18 -9.48
C LEU A 99 -2.87 -4.42 -9.95
N LEU A 100 -2.04 -4.95 -9.06
CA LEU A 100 -0.64 -5.26 -9.31
C LEU A 100 -0.46 -6.75 -9.58
N ASP A 101 0.34 -7.06 -10.58
CA ASP A 101 0.51 -8.40 -11.13
C ASP A 101 1.89 -8.62 -11.77
N ASP A 102 2.92 -7.91 -11.32
CA ASP A 102 4.25 -7.87 -11.96
C ASP A 102 5.06 -9.18 -11.90
N MET A 103 4.57 -10.20 -11.19
CA MET A 103 5.08 -11.59 -11.23
C MET A 103 4.01 -12.55 -11.81
N HIS A 104 3.78 -13.70 -11.19
CA HIS A 104 2.73 -14.65 -11.56
C HIS A 104 1.34 -14.20 -11.08
N GLY A 105 0.95 -12.95 -11.36
CA GLY A 105 -0.29 -12.34 -10.86
C GLY A 105 -0.19 -11.71 -9.46
N HIS A 106 1.01 -11.66 -8.88
CA HIS A 106 1.33 -11.05 -7.59
C HIS A 106 2.31 -9.88 -7.76
N PRO A 107 2.32 -8.88 -6.85
CA PRO A 107 3.29 -7.80 -6.87
C PRO A 107 4.67 -8.25 -6.41
N GLY A 108 5.67 -8.04 -7.26
CA GLY A 108 7.06 -8.33 -6.98
C GLY A 108 7.74 -7.26 -6.16
N MET A 109 8.55 -7.71 -5.21
CA MET A 109 9.41 -6.84 -4.40
C MET A 109 10.68 -6.40 -5.14
N ALA A 110 11.11 -7.16 -6.16
CA ALA A 110 12.38 -6.94 -6.86
C ALA A 110 12.47 -5.55 -7.50
N ARG A 111 11.42 -5.10 -8.21
CA ARG A 111 11.39 -3.75 -8.81
C ARG A 111 11.58 -2.64 -7.78
N TYR A 112 11.01 -2.79 -6.59
CA TYR A 112 11.17 -1.81 -5.52
C TYR A 112 12.62 -1.78 -5.02
N SER A 113 13.28 -2.94 -4.90
CA SER A 113 14.71 -3.00 -4.56
C SER A 113 15.57 -2.31 -5.62
N GLU A 114 15.29 -2.56 -6.91
CA GLU A 114 15.99 -1.95 -8.04
C GLU A 114 15.78 -0.43 -8.10
N GLU A 115 14.59 0.04 -7.76
CA GLU A 115 14.24 1.47 -7.67
C GLU A 115 14.80 2.17 -6.41
N GLY A 116 15.49 1.42 -5.53
CA GLY A 116 16.16 1.94 -4.33
C GLY A 116 15.29 2.02 -3.08
N PHE A 117 14.14 1.33 -3.05
CA PHE A 117 13.29 1.26 -1.88
C PHE A 117 13.83 0.30 -0.83
N THR A 118 13.84 0.74 0.43
CA THR A 118 13.83 -0.18 1.55
C THR A 118 12.46 -0.86 1.63
N ILE A 119 12.43 -2.18 1.76
CA ILE A 119 11.19 -2.96 1.87
C ILE A 119 10.95 -3.32 3.33
N LEU A 120 9.75 -3.01 3.83
CA LEU A 120 9.25 -3.45 5.14
C LEU A 120 8.01 -4.34 4.92
N ILE A 121 7.93 -5.44 5.66
CA ILE A 121 6.87 -6.46 5.53
C ILE A 121 6.11 -6.55 6.85
N PHE A 122 4.77 -6.56 6.76
CA PHE A 122 3.84 -6.52 7.90
C PHE A 122 2.76 -7.58 7.82
#